data_AF-C6BVZ8-F1
#
_entry.id   AF-C6BVZ8-F1
#
_cell.length_a   1.000
_cell.length_b   1.000
_cell.length_c   1.000
_cell.angle_alpha   90.00
_cell.angle_beta   90.00
_cell.angle_gamma   90.00
#
_symmetry.space_group_name_H-M   'P 1'
#
loop_
_entity.id
_entity.type
_entity.pdbx_description
1 polymer ?
#
loop_
_entity_poly.entity_id
_entity_poly.type
_entity_poly.pdbx_seq_one_letter_code
_entity_poly.pdbx_strand_id
1 'polypeptide(L)' 'MSAKLIAAALAKAKQGVTYSPKDGAVCPWCGAVRIPVTSSPKWDGGIKVRYHKCKADGCLLAKMGQGVKSIQGE' A
#
# COMPACT_ATOMS: atom_id res chain seq x y z
N MET A 1 -10.90 -18.31 5.31
CA MET A 1 -10.72 -16.84 5.24
C MET A 1 -11.95 -16.22 4.61
N SER A 2 -12.48 -15.12 5.16
CA SER A 2 -13.68 -14.46 4.62
C SER A 2 -13.35 -13.66 3.37
N ALA A 3 -14.04 -13.93 2.26
CA ALA A 3 -13.88 -13.22 0.98
C ALA A 3 -14.04 -11.69 1.13
N LYS A 4 -14.87 -11.26 2.09
CA LYS A 4 -15.11 -9.85 2.40
C LYS A 4 -13.86 -9.12 2.92
N LEU A 5 -13.03 -9.79 3.72
CA LEU A 5 -11.79 -9.21 4.24
C LEU A 5 -10.75 -9.04 3.13
N ILE A 6 -10.66 -10.01 2.22
CA ILE A 6 -9.78 -9.95 1.05
C ILE A 6 -10.20 -8.79 0.15
N ALA A 7 -11.49 -8.69 -0.18
CA ALA A 7 -12.03 -7.60 -1.00
C ALA A 7 -11.78 -6.23 -0.37
N ALA A 8 -11.96 -6.08 0.95
CA ALA A 8 -11.69 -4.84 1.67
C ALA A 8 -10.19 -4.45 1.62
N ALA A 9 -9.29 -5.41 1.80
CA ALA A 9 -7.84 -5.16 1.72
C ALA A 9 -7.40 -4.78 0.30
N LEU A 10 -7.94 -5.43 -0.73
CA LEU A 10 -7.71 -5.07 -2.14
C LEU A 10 -8.25 -3.68 -2.46
N ALA A 11 -9.46 -3.36 -1.99
CA ALA A 11 -10.05 -2.05 -2.17
C ALA A 11 -9.19 -0.96 -1.51
N LYS A 12 -8.74 -1.17 -0.26
CA LYS A 12 -7.86 -0.24 0.45
C LYS A 12 -6.50 -0.07 -0.24
N ALA A 13 -5.92 -1.16 -0.75
CA ALA A 13 -4.68 -1.10 -1.52
C ALA A 13 -4.81 -0.26 -2.80
N LYS A 14 -5.97 -0.31 -3.47
CA LYS A 14 -6.29 0.47 -4.68
C LYS A 14 -6.73 1.91 -4.38
N GLN A 15 -7.46 2.14 -3.28
CA GLN A 15 -7.90 3.46 -2.82
C GLN A 15 -6.76 4.30 -2.25
N GLY A 16 -5.77 3.62 -1.68
CA GLY A 16 -4.54 4.22 -1.18
C GLY A 16 -4.47 4.20 0.33
N VAL A 17 -3.28 3.92 0.84
CA VAL A 17 -2.97 4.04 2.27
C VAL A 17 -2.31 5.38 2.55
N THR A 18 -2.56 5.94 3.72
CA THR A 18 -1.85 7.15 4.15
C THR A 18 -0.36 6.84 4.30
N TYR A 19 0.48 7.66 3.69
CA TYR A 19 1.92 7.59 3.89
C TYR A 19 2.29 8.33 5.18
N SER A 20 2.97 7.63 6.08
CA SER A 20 3.54 8.22 7.31
C SER A 20 5.03 8.51 7.10
N PRO A 21 5.55 9.69 7.47
CA PRO A 21 7.00 9.93 7.49
C PRO A 21 7.75 8.96 8.42
N LYS A 22 7.12 8.51 9.50
CA LYS A 22 7.69 7.57 10.47
C LYS A 22 7.68 6.13 9.96
N ASP A 23 6.53 5.68 9.46
CA ASP A 23 6.26 4.27 9.17
C ASP A 23 6.18 3.96 7.67
N GLY A 24 6.33 4.97 6.81
CA GLY A 24 6.15 4.85 5.37
C GLY A 24 4.73 4.44 4.98
N ALA A 25 4.62 3.68 3.89
CA ALA A 25 3.37 3.01 3.54
C ALA A 25 3.21 1.72 4.35
N VAL A 26 1.99 1.45 4.81
CA VAL A 26 1.65 0.24 5.58
C VAL A 26 0.81 -0.70 4.73
N CYS A 27 1.15 -1.98 4.71
CA CYS A 27 0.36 -2.99 4.01
C CYS A 27 -1.03 -3.12 4.67
N PRO A 28 -2.14 -2.97 3.93
CA PRO A 28 -3.48 -3.04 4.51
C PRO A 28 -3.92 -4.47 4.87
N TRP A 29 -3.10 -5.48 4.58
CA TRP A 29 -3.38 -6.88 4.90
C TRP A 29 -2.55 -7.40 6.07
N CYS A 30 -1.22 -7.39 5.95
CA CYS A 30 -0.33 -7.95 6.98
C CYS A 30 0.19 -6.91 7.98
N GLY A 31 -0.12 -5.62 7.81
CA GLY A 31 0.37 -4.56 8.68
C GLY A 31 1.86 -4.24 8.54
N ALA A 32 2.58 -4.86 7.60
CA ALA A 32 3.99 -4.55 7.36
C ALA A 32 4.18 -3.06 7.04
N VAL A 33 5.06 -2.41 7.78
CA VAL A 33 5.41 -0.99 7.62
C VAL A 33 6.54 -0.83 6.59
N ARG A 34 6.71 0.38 6.07
CA ARG A 34 7.76 0.77 5.10
C ARG A 34 7.85 -0.18 3.90
N ILE A 35 6.70 -0.58 3.36
CA ILE A 35 6.68 -1.48 2.20
C ILE A 35 7.47 -0.86 1.02
N PRO A 36 8.30 -1.65 0.30
CA PRO A 36 9.16 -1.14 -0.77
C PRO A 36 8.40 -0.37 -1.85
N VAL A 37 8.93 0.80 -2.22
CA VAL A 37 8.43 1.60 -3.34
C VAL A 37 8.86 0.95 -4.64
N THR A 38 7.91 0.74 -5.55
CA THR A 38 8.17 0.26 -6.92
C THR A 38 8.11 1.38 -7.94
N SER A 39 7.32 2.41 -7.67
CA SER A 39 7.25 3.61 -8.51
C SER A 39 6.87 4.81 -7.66
N SER A 40 7.52 5.94 -7.88
CA SER A 40 7.24 7.21 -7.22
C SER A 40 7.18 8.30 -8.28
N PRO A 41 6.02 8.51 -8.92
CA PRO A 41 5.79 9.66 -9.77
C PRO A 41 6.14 10.99 -9.08
N LYS A 42 6.26 12.05 -9.89
CA LYS A 42 6.41 13.42 -9.39
C LYS A 42 5.17 13.81 -8.57
N TRP A 43 5.34 14.82 -7.72
CA TRP A 43 4.23 15.46 -7.04
C TRP A 43 3.25 16.03 -8.07
N ASP A 44 1.97 15.93 -7.78
CA ASP A 44 0.89 16.49 -8.58
C ASP A 44 -0.09 17.19 -7.65
N GLY A 45 -0.24 18.51 -7.80
CA GLY A 45 -1.16 19.32 -6.99
C GLY A 45 -0.99 19.19 -5.47
N GLY A 46 0.24 19.17 -4.96
CA GLY A 46 0.51 19.03 -3.51
C GLY A 46 0.28 17.62 -2.97
N ILE A 47 0.02 16.64 -3.84
CA ILE A 47 -0.16 15.24 -3.47
C ILE A 47 0.98 14.41 -4.07
N LYS A 48 1.60 13.57 -3.24
CA LYS A 48 2.53 12.54 -3.68
C LYS A 48 1.92 11.17 -3.56
N VAL A 49 1.66 10.56 -4.71
CA VAL A 49 1.28 9.16 -4.80
C VAL A 49 2.53 8.31 -5.03
N ARG A 50 2.67 7.24 -4.25
CA ARG A 50 3.71 6.22 -4.46
C ARG A 50 3.06 4.85 -4.63
N TYR A 51 3.70 3.97 -5.37
CA TYR A 51 3.27 2.59 -5.55
C TYR A 51 4.25 1.66 -4.88
N HIS A 52 3.73 0.61 -4.26
CA HIS A 52 4.47 -0.29 -3.41
C HIS A 52 4.08 -1.74 -3.68
N LYS A 53 4.99 -2.66 -3.36
CA LYS A 53 4.72 -4.09 -3.29
C LYS A 53 5.17 -4.62 -1.93
N CYS A 54 4.26 -5.27 -1.22
CA CYS A 54 4.59 -5.94 0.03
C CYS A 54 5.51 -7.14 -0.24
N LYS A 55 6.53 -7.34 0.61
CA LYS A 55 7.45 -8.48 0.57
C LYS A 55 7.38 -9.37 1.81
N ALA A 56 6.44 -9.10 2.73
CA ALA A 56 6.29 -9.91 3.92
C ALA A 56 5.84 -11.34 3.57
N ASP A 57 6.55 -12.33 4.11
CA ASP A 57 6.21 -13.73 3.95
C ASP A 57 4.83 -14.03 4.53
N GLY A 58 4.05 -14.84 3.81
CA GLY A 58 2.67 -15.15 4.19
C GLY A 58 1.63 -14.06 3.90
N CYS A 59 2.04 -12.87 3.44
CA CYS A 59 1.08 -11.83 3.06
C CYS A 59 0.33 -12.20 1.76
N LEU A 60 -1.00 -12.17 1.82
CA LEU A 60 -1.84 -12.47 0.65
C LEU A 60 -1.62 -11.48 -0.49
N LEU A 61 -1.51 -10.18 -0.17
CA LEU A 61 -1.26 -9.16 -1.20
C LEU A 61 0.11 -9.33 -1.87
N ALA A 62 1.12 -9.79 -1.13
CA ALA A 62 2.43 -10.13 -1.68
C ALA A 62 2.33 -11.33 -2.63
N LYS A 63 1.69 -12.42 -2.19
CA LYS A 63 1.47 -13.63 -3.00
C LYS A 63 0.68 -13.38 -4.28
N MET A 64 -0.29 -12.47 -4.22
CA MET A 64 -1.09 -12.06 -5.39
C MET A 64 -0.37 -11.06 -6.31
N GLY A 65 0.81 -10.55 -5.91
CA GLY A 65 1.49 -9.47 -6.64
C GLY A 65 0.72 -8.15 -6.65
N GLN A 66 -0.25 -7.97 -5.74
CA GLN A 66 -1.11 -6.79 -5.69
C GLN A 66 -0.30 -5.56 -5.26
N GLY A 67 -0.33 -4.53 -6.11
CA GLY A 67 0.23 -3.22 -5.78
C GLY A 67 -0.60 -2.50 -4.71
N VAL A 68 0.08 -1.79 -3.83
CA VAL A 68 -0.49 -0.88 -2.83
C VAL A 68 -0.08 0.53 -3.21
N LYS A 69 -1.02 1.44 -3.39
CA LYS A 69 -0.67 2.86 -3.54
C LYS A 69 -0.65 3.53 -2.17
N SER A 70 0.24 4.48 -1.95
CA SER A 70 0.22 5.37 -0.80
C SER A 70 0.05 6.82 -1.23
N ILE A 71 -0.60 7.60 -0.38
CA ILE A 71 -0.92 9.00 -0.62
C ILE A 71 -0.30 9.81 0.52
N GLN A 72 0.48 10.82 0.15
CA GLN A 72 1.03 11.84 1.03
C GLN A 72 0.48 13.18 0.56
N GLY A 73 -0.29 13.87 1.40
CA GLY A 73 -0.59 15.29 1.22
C GLY A 73 0.56 16.15 1.75
N GLU A 74 0.62 17.39 1.27
CA GLU A 74 1.46 18.46 1.81
C GLU A 74 1.06 18.85 3.24
#